data_AF-A0A1A8NER4-F1
#
_entry.id   AF-A0A1A8NER4-F1
#
_cell.length_a   1.000
_cell.length_b   1.000
_cell.length_c   1.000
_cell.angle_alpha   90.00
_cell.angle_beta   90.00
_cell.angle_gamma   90.00
#
_symmetry.space_group_name_H-M   'P 1'
#
loop_
_entity.id
_entity.type
_entity.pdbx_description
1 polymer ?
#
loop_
_entity_poly.entity_id
_entity_poly.type
_entity_poly.pdbx_seq_one_letter_code
_entity_poly.pdbx_strand_id
1 'polypeptide(L)'
;EIPFYVGDDSEEVNIQPQTAIEGNNITLTCRATRYLYTGLRWVDSSNQTITSSVSQLQISKHSISLALYLHNVSQSSSAGYKCQA
;
A
#
# COMPACT_ATOMS: atom_id res chain seq x y z
N GLU A 1 26.17 19.24 2.35
CA GLU A 1 24.74 19.62 2.29
C GLU A 1 23.91 18.40 2.62
N ILE A 2 22.80 18.56 3.35
CA ILE A 2 21.90 17.46 3.73
C ILE A 2 20.75 17.45 2.71
N PRO A 3 20.53 16.36 1.97
CA PRO A 3 19.42 16.30 1.02
C PRO A 3 18.08 16.31 1.77
N PHE A 4 17.11 17.04 1.24
CA PHE A 4 15.72 16.99 1.69
C PHE A 4 14.85 16.38 0.59
N TYR A 5 13.85 15.59 0.99
CA TYR A 5 12.95 14.91 0.08
C TYR A 5 11.53 15.40 0.28
N VAL A 6 10.78 15.52 -0.81
CA VAL A 6 9.38 15.96 -0.80
C VAL A 6 8.51 14.76 -1.09
N GLY A 7 7.58 14.46 -0.18
CA GLY A 7 6.53 13.46 -0.33
C GLY A 7 5.16 14.11 -0.44
N ASP A 8 4.18 13.36 -0.96
CA ASP A 8 2.79 13.82 -1.04
C ASP A 8 2.03 13.66 0.30
N ASP A 9 2.48 12.73 1.16
CA ASP A 9 1.86 12.40 2.45
C ASP A 9 2.77 12.80 3.63
N SER A 10 2.18 12.94 4.82
CA SER A 10 2.92 13.21 6.07
C SER A 10 3.75 12.02 6.55
N GLU A 11 3.33 10.80 6.18
CA GLU A 11 4.06 9.57 6.46
C GLU A 11 4.87 9.14 5.24
N GLU A 12 6.01 8.51 5.48
CA GLU A 12 6.89 7.99 4.42
C GLU A 12 6.22 6.90 3.58
N VAL A 13 5.36 6.09 4.22
CA VAL A 13 4.51 5.05 3.64
C VAL A 13 3.13 5.15 4.26
N ASN A 14 2.08 5.22 3.44
CA ASN A 14 0.70 5.32 3.88
C ASN A 14 -0.20 4.29 3.17
N ILE A 15 -1.23 3.79 3.88
CA ILE A 15 -2.19 2.80 3.40
C ILE A 15 -3.62 3.34 3.54
N GLN A 16 -4.40 3.28 2.45
CA GLN A 16 -5.78 3.76 2.39
C GLN A 16 -6.68 2.76 1.64
N PRO A 17 -7.94 2.54 2.05
CA PRO A 17 -8.56 3.00 3.30
C PRO A 17 -8.07 2.21 4.53
N GLN A 18 -8.10 2.84 5.71
CA GLN A 18 -7.74 2.20 6.99
C GLN A 18 -8.86 1.32 7.56
N THR A 19 -10.08 1.53 7.10
CA THR A 19 -11.27 0.78 7.54
C THR A 19 -12.00 0.22 6.34
N ALA A 20 -12.62 -0.95 6.53
CA ALA A 20 -13.39 -1.64 5.51
C ALA A 20 -14.66 -2.22 6.13
N ILE A 21 -15.73 -2.28 5.33
CA ILE A 21 -16.99 -2.94 5.71
C ILE A 21 -16.88 -4.41 5.33
N GLU A 22 -17.27 -5.29 6.26
CA GLU A 22 -17.29 -6.72 6.02
C GLU A 22 -18.23 -7.09 4.85
N GLY A 23 -17.79 -8.02 4.01
CA GLY A 23 -18.50 -8.48 2.82
C GLY A 23 -18.37 -7.57 1.60
N ASN A 24 -17.66 -6.45 1.69
CA ASN A 24 -17.45 -5.55 0.56
C ASN A 24 -16.16 -5.82 -0.21
N ASN A 25 -16.13 -5.34 -1.44
CA ASN A 25 -14.93 -5.30 -2.25
C ASN A 25 -14.25 -3.95 -2.02
N ILE A 26 -12.97 -3.98 -1.65
CA ILE A 26 -12.19 -2.77 -1.39
C ILE A 26 -10.91 -2.78 -2.22
N THR A 27 -10.38 -1.60 -2.47
CA THR A 27 -9.05 -1.44 -3.06
C THR A 27 -8.17 -0.76 -2.03
N LEU A 28 -7.20 -1.50 -1.49
CA LEU A 28 -6.17 -0.93 -0.64
C LEU A 28 -5.11 -0.28 -1.53
N THR A 29 -4.72 0.95 -1.21
CA THR A 29 -3.70 1.71 -1.91
C THR A 29 -2.57 1.97 -0.94
N CYS A 30 -1.39 1.48 -1.27
CA CYS A 30 -0.17 1.84 -0.60
C CYS A 30 0.52 2.94 -1.39
N ARG A 31 0.96 3.99 -0.71
CA ARG A 31 1.68 5.12 -1.29
C ARG A 31 2.92 5.40 -0.47
N ALA A 32 4.05 5.65 -1.12
CA ALA A 32 5.31 5.97 -0.47
C ALA A 32 6.06 7.08 -1.20
N THR A 33 7.00 7.73 -0.50
CA THR A 33 7.81 8.80 -1.07
C THR A 33 8.83 8.27 -2.08
N ARG A 34 8.73 8.70 -3.34
CA ARG A 34 9.50 8.15 -4.48
C ARG A 34 11.02 8.22 -4.31
N TYR A 35 11.51 9.25 -3.62
CA TYR A 35 12.96 9.47 -3.48
C TYR A 35 13.58 8.68 -2.31
N LEU A 36 12.74 8.07 -1.48
CA LEU A 36 13.16 7.21 -0.37
C LEU A 36 13.06 5.72 -0.74
N TYR A 37 12.10 5.37 -1.60
CA TYR A 37 11.78 3.97 -1.93
C TYR A 37 11.74 3.72 -3.44
N THR A 38 12.27 2.58 -3.86
CA THR A 38 12.33 2.17 -5.29
C THR A 38 11.23 1.21 -5.70
N GLY A 39 10.53 0.59 -4.74
CA GLY A 39 9.48 -0.38 -4.99
C GLY A 39 8.51 -0.48 -3.82
N LEU A 40 7.38 -1.13 -4.05
CA LEU A 40 6.39 -1.44 -3.03
C LEU A 40 5.97 -2.90 -3.16
N ARG A 41 5.60 -3.52 -2.04
CA ARG A 41 5.01 -4.86 -2.02
C ARG A 41 3.94 -4.96 -0.93
N TRP A 42 2.87 -5.67 -1.26
CA TRP A 42 1.86 -6.05 -0.29
C TRP A 42 2.26 -7.36 0.37
N VAL A 43 2.14 -7.42 1.70
CA VAL A 43 2.30 -8.64 2.47
C VAL A 43 1.05 -8.93 3.29
N ASP A 44 0.71 -10.21 3.45
CA ASP A 44 -0.40 -10.66 4.29
C ASP A 44 -0.01 -10.72 5.78
N SER A 45 -0.93 -11.17 6.63
CA SER A 45 -0.70 -11.37 8.07
C SER A 45 0.40 -12.39 8.38
N SER A 46 0.69 -13.28 7.43
CA SER A 46 1.72 -14.31 7.51
C SER A 46 3.06 -13.83 6.91
N ASN A 47 3.19 -12.53 6.59
CA ASN A 47 4.34 -11.92 5.91
C ASN A 47 4.64 -12.50 4.51
N GLN A 48 3.66 -13.13 3.86
CA GLN A 48 3.83 -13.61 2.49
C GLN A 48 3.54 -12.50 1.49
N THR A 49 4.34 -12.43 0.42
CA THR A 49 4.12 -11.42 -0.62
C THR A 49 2.92 -11.77 -1.46
N ILE A 50 2.03 -10.81 -1.58
CA ILE A 50 0.86 -10.92 -2.43
C ILE A 50 1.27 -10.42 -3.81
N THR A 51 1.24 -11.32 -4.79
CA THR A 51 1.50 -10.99 -6.20
C THR A 51 0.23 -11.07 -7.04
N SER A 52 -0.80 -11.76 -6.56
CA SER A 52 -2.12 -11.85 -7.19
C SER A 52 -3.00 -10.66 -6.81
N SER A 53 -3.82 -10.17 -7.72
CA SER A 53 -4.76 -9.07 -7.47
C SER A 53 -4.08 -7.76 -7.04
N VAL A 54 -2.84 -7.54 -7.48
CA VAL A 54 -2.08 -6.32 -7.26
C VAL A 54 -1.96 -5.55 -8.57
N SER A 55 -2.08 -4.22 -8.51
CA SER A 55 -1.85 -3.37 -9.68
C SER A 55 -0.37 -3.32 -10.07
N GLN A 56 -0.07 -2.80 -11.26
CA GLN A 56 1.30 -2.39 -11.56
C GLN A 56 1.70 -1.22 -10.66
N LEU A 57 2.99 -1.15 -10.30
CA LEU A 57 3.55 -0.03 -9.55
C LEU A 57 3.35 1.26 -10.34
N GLN A 58 2.66 2.23 -9.74
CA GLN A 58 2.45 3.54 -10.31
C GLN A 58 3.51 4.49 -9.78
N ILE A 59 4.12 5.26 -10.69
CA ILE A 59 5.19 6.20 -10.35
C ILE A 59 4.71 7.61 -10.69
N SER A 60 4.53 8.42 -9.64
CA SER A 60 4.15 9.82 -9.74
C SER A 60 5.38 10.73 -9.56
N LYS A 61 5.14 12.05 -9.53
CA LYS A 61 6.21 13.05 -9.40
C LYS A 61 6.98 12.95 -8.08
N HIS A 62 6.27 12.73 -6.97
CA HIS A 62 6.82 12.71 -5.60
C HIS A 62 6.51 11.41 -4.84
N SER A 63 5.64 10.57 -5.37
CA SER A 63 5.23 9.32 -4.74
C SER A 63 5.27 8.14 -5.72
N ILE A 64 5.39 6.94 -5.15
CA ILE A 64 5.09 5.67 -5.82
C ILE A 64 3.87 5.06 -5.13
N SER A 65 3.03 4.34 -5.88
CA SER A 65 1.85 3.69 -5.31
C SER A 65 1.58 2.31 -5.89
N LEU A 66 0.97 1.46 -5.07
CA LEU A 66 0.63 0.08 -5.39
C LEU A 66 -0.73 -0.28 -4.80
N ALA A 67 -1.66 -0.72 -5.65
CA ALA A 67 -3.00 -1.09 -5.22
C ALA A 67 -3.15 -2.60 -5.06
N LEU A 68 -3.89 -3.03 -4.04
CA LEU A 68 -4.30 -4.41 -3.78
C LEU A 68 -5.84 -4.47 -3.82
N TYR A 69 -6.36 -5.31 -4.71
CA TYR A 69 -7.79 -5.52 -4.89
C TYR A 69 -8.24 -6.68 -4.02
N LEU A 70 -9.09 -6.40 -3.03
CA LEU A 70 -9.65 -7.38 -2.12
C LEU A 70 -11.14 -7.54 -2.41
N HIS A 71 -11.57 -8.79 -2.56
CA HIS A 71 -12.97 -9.14 -2.74
C HIS A 71 -13.51 -9.83 -1.50
N ASN A 72 -14.75 -9.49 -1.12
CA ASN A 72 -15.45 -10.11 0.00
C ASN A 72 -14.63 -10.09 1.30
N VAL A 73 -14.26 -8.89 1.75
CA VAL A 73 -13.41 -8.67 2.93
C VAL A 73 -14.11 -9.20 4.18
N SER A 74 -13.53 -10.16 4.87
CA SER A 74 -13.99 -10.61 6.20
C SER A 74 -13.33 -9.83 7.32
N GLN A 75 -13.92 -9.82 8.52
CA GLN A 75 -13.30 -9.24 9.72
C GLN A 75 -11.93 -9.88 10.06
N SER A 76 -11.72 -11.15 9.67
CA SER A 76 -10.42 -11.83 9.81
C SER A 76 -9.38 -11.41 8.77
N SER A 77 -9.82 -10.94 7.60
CA SER A 77 -8.92 -10.52 6.51
C SER A 77 -8.45 -9.07 6.64
N SER A 78 -9.20 -8.20 7.32
CA SER A 78 -8.89 -6.77 7.45
C SER A 78 -7.69 -6.46 8.37
N ALA A 79 -7.32 -7.38 9.26
CA ALA A 79 -6.26 -7.17 10.24
C ALA A 79 -4.84 -7.57 9.78
N GLY A 80 -4.67 -7.97 8.51
CA GLY A 80 -3.45 -8.67 8.07
C GLY A 80 -2.57 -7.96 7.06
N TYR A 81 -3.11 -7.10 6.22
CA TYR A 81 -2.37 -6.58 5.07
C TYR A 81 -1.45 -5.43 5.47
N LYS A 82 -0.16 -5.57 5.14
CA LYS A 82 0.84 -4.52 5.33
C LYS A 82 1.47 -4.19 4.00
N CYS A 83 1.84 -2.92 3.85
CA CYS A 83 2.68 -2.50 2.74
C CYS A 83 4.13 -2.38 3.21
N GLN A 84 5.05 -2.91 2.42
CA GLN A 84 6.48 -2.75 2.60
C GLN A 84 7.06 -2.01 1.40
N ALA A 85 7.96 -1.09 1.69
CA ALA A 85 8.68 -0.25 0.73
C ALA A 85 10.19 -0.52 0.82
#